data_AF-A0A6B1FX47-F1
#
_entry.id   AF-A0A6B1FX47-F1
#
_cell.length_a   1.000
_cell.length_b   1.000
_cell.length_c   1.000
_cell.angle_alpha   90.00
_cell.angle_beta   90.00
_cell.angle_gamma   90.00
#
_symmetry.space_group_name_H-M   'P 1'
#
loop_
_entity.id
_entity.type
_entity.pdbx_description
1 polymer ?
#
loop_
_entity_poly.entity_id
_entity_poly.type
_entity_poly.pdbx_seq_one_letter_code
_entity_poly.pdbx_strand_id
1 'polypeptide(L)'
;MNARLVGGFCVLLAAALILGSFFASDTLAQESSESPPAAPIVNDEGGAVRISGSVSYTAPYFTIGVAQPLVILEDQAGFVDRNEHFLMPVESQTIGQITTDFFTSPFEYSLALPIEPQGSYRDVDNDSSEDQGVQVFAIAYWDNTFGDPFLEERDLYGGGWSTAYASTRISDEIETEREIVGGIFLVYAPDDQQGFPSGFGEDGLLFTDDDPIVILPEGYTIVNLDAEPFSFDRSRNPVVDLIEPEGIALVDYSEQSYPEAFNSLVDLLKKEYAFTEYKGIDWEAKRTEFLPRFEAAAEDEDSRDYQRALRDFSWSIPDGHVSGPFIREDFQQDIAGGLGIAIRETEEGPVIVNFVTEGSPAEEAGIELGTEIVAIDGVPIADAISNAVAHSAPFSTDHFKRLQQMRYAVRFPIETEVELTWIDAVGEEVTETMKVISEYDSFSFSSFARGTTGFEIPVAYELLEADEYGENDYGYVKIDSFSDNSVLTVQLWERMIRTLNRYAVSGLIIDMRQNGGGSGFLADQMAAYFFHEPHVLGNAGYYDEDRGGFYFNPDGEDRYYLPAEDLRYDGEVAVIVGPFCLSACEFFSYDMTINDRAHIVVQ
;
A
#
# COMPACT_ATOMS: atom_id res chain seq x y z
N MET A 1 41.12 6.09 48.48
CA MET A 1 42.13 5.94 49.56
C MET A 1 41.68 4.81 50.49
N ASN A 2 42.47 3.73 50.54
CA ASN A 2 42.71 2.72 51.60
C ASN A 2 41.80 2.72 52.85
N ALA A 3 41.50 1.62 53.54
CA ALA A 3 41.67 0.17 53.38
C ALA A 3 41.08 -0.49 54.64
N ARG A 4 40.54 -1.71 54.47
CA ARG A 4 40.65 -2.92 55.32
C ARG A 4 40.42 -2.86 56.86
N LEU A 5 39.39 -3.63 57.24
CA LEU A 5 39.33 -4.80 58.14
C LEU A 5 39.76 -4.75 59.63
N VAL A 6 38.98 -5.51 60.41
CA VAL A 6 39.30 -6.50 61.50
C VAL A 6 38.26 -6.31 62.63
N GLY A 7 37.30 -7.23 62.87
CA GLY A 7 37.41 -8.50 63.63
C GLY A 7 36.86 -8.27 65.07
N GLY A 8 36.10 -9.12 65.78
CA GLY A 8 35.55 -10.48 65.65
C GLY A 8 34.74 -10.84 66.92
N PHE A 9 34.39 -12.14 67.09
CA PHE A 9 33.76 -12.85 68.23
C PHE A 9 32.21 -12.81 68.34
N CYS A 10 31.48 -13.91 68.04
CA CYS A 10 31.12 -15.07 68.91
C CYS A 10 30.12 -14.68 70.04
N VAL A 11 28.96 -15.33 70.32
CA VAL A 11 28.53 -16.72 70.14
C VAL A 11 27.03 -16.89 70.56
N LEU A 12 26.33 -17.80 69.85
CA LEU A 12 25.19 -18.70 70.22
C LEU A 12 23.74 -18.23 70.52
N LEU A 13 22.83 -18.95 69.81
CA LEU A 13 21.57 -19.59 70.23
C LEU A 13 20.27 -18.76 70.30
N ALA A 14 19.41 -18.92 69.28
CA ALA A 14 18.14 -19.64 69.41
C ALA A 14 17.49 -19.85 68.03
N ALA A 15 17.14 -21.11 67.75
CA ALA A 15 16.48 -21.56 66.54
C ALA A 15 14.98 -21.24 66.57
N ALA A 16 14.43 -20.83 65.44
CA ALA A 16 13.02 -21.00 65.10
C ALA A 16 12.93 -21.34 63.60
N LEU A 17 12.56 -22.59 63.32
CA LEU A 17 12.19 -23.07 61.99
C LEU A 17 10.93 -22.34 61.51
N ILE A 18 11.00 -21.74 60.32
CA ILE A 18 9.86 -21.60 59.42
C ILE A 18 10.36 -22.14 58.07
N LEU A 19 9.79 -23.28 57.65
CA LEU A 19 9.97 -23.81 56.31
C LEU A 19 9.35 -22.81 55.32
N GLY A 20 10.19 -22.16 54.53
CA GLY A 20 9.79 -21.51 53.29
C GLY A 20 10.10 -22.46 52.15
N SER A 21 9.06 -23.01 51.53
CA SER A 21 9.14 -23.78 50.30
C SER A 21 9.61 -22.85 49.18
N PHE A 22 10.83 -23.06 48.70
CA PHE A 22 11.25 -22.57 47.39
C PHE A 22 10.55 -23.47 46.36
N PHE A 23 9.56 -22.93 45.65
CA PHE A 23 9.19 -23.46 44.35
C PHE A 23 10.29 -23.00 43.39
N ALA A 24 11.24 -23.89 43.12
CA ALA A 24 11.96 -23.85 41.86
C ALA A 24 10.95 -24.36 40.82
N SER A 25 10.63 -23.52 39.85
CA SER A 25 9.94 -23.95 38.65
C SER A 25 10.95 -24.79 37.88
N ASP A 26 10.84 -26.11 38.00
CA ASP A 26 11.53 -27.03 37.11
C ASP A 26 10.90 -26.83 35.72
N THR A 27 11.66 -26.22 34.81
CA THR A 27 11.47 -26.34 33.37
C THR A 27 11.58 -27.82 33.03
N LEU A 28 10.46 -28.45 32.64
CA LEU A 28 10.46 -29.81 32.11
C LEU A 28 11.00 -29.76 30.69
N ALA A 29 12.34 -29.79 30.56
CA ALA A 29 12.98 -30.21 29.33
C ALA A 29 12.58 -31.68 29.07
N GLN A 30 12.29 -32.02 27.82
CA GLN A 30 11.97 -33.38 27.40
C GLN A 30 13.24 -34.26 27.45
N GLU A 31 13.69 -34.66 28.64
CA GLU A 31 14.61 -35.79 28.81
C GLU A 31 13.84 -37.11 28.55
N SER A 32 13.45 -37.38 27.30
CA SER A 32 13.06 -38.72 26.86
C SER A 32 14.18 -39.32 26.02
N SER A 33 14.86 -40.33 26.55
CA SER A 33 15.91 -41.11 25.88
C SER A 33 15.40 -42.01 24.73
N GLU A 34 14.24 -41.70 24.15
CA GLU A 34 13.65 -42.41 23.01
C GLU A 34 13.62 -41.45 21.83
N SER A 35 14.26 -41.86 20.72
CA SER A 35 14.19 -41.16 19.44
C SER A 35 12.73 -40.86 19.09
N PRO A 36 12.42 -39.66 18.55
CA PRO A 36 11.06 -39.32 18.13
C PRO A 36 10.47 -40.38 17.18
N PRO A 37 9.15 -40.62 17.20
CA PRO A 37 8.52 -41.58 16.29
C PRO A 37 8.60 -41.10 14.85
N ALA A 38 8.55 -42.01 13.88
CA ALA A 38 8.45 -41.66 12.47
C ALA A 38 7.11 -40.96 12.17
N ALA A 39 7.14 -39.94 11.30
CA ALA A 39 5.95 -39.22 10.87
C ALA A 39 4.94 -40.15 10.18
N PRO A 40 3.63 -40.02 10.46
CA PRO A 40 2.59 -40.81 9.78
C PRO A 40 2.35 -40.28 8.36
N ILE A 41 3.12 -40.79 7.40
CA ILE A 41 3.05 -40.35 6.00
C ILE A 41 1.76 -40.84 5.30
N VAL A 42 1.13 -39.92 4.55
CA VAL A 42 0.10 -40.22 3.55
C VAL A 42 0.63 -40.04 2.13
N ASN A 43 0.08 -40.79 1.18
CA ASN A 43 0.42 -40.73 -0.25
C ASN A 43 1.93 -40.76 -0.55
N ASP A 44 2.68 -41.70 0.05
CA ASP A 44 4.13 -41.78 -0.17
C ASP A 44 4.47 -42.22 -1.61
N GLU A 45 4.66 -41.24 -2.49
CA GLU A 45 5.06 -41.39 -3.89
C GLU A 45 6.54 -41.00 -4.10
N GLY A 46 7.30 -40.86 -3.00
CA GLY A 46 8.70 -40.43 -3.02
C GLY A 46 8.91 -38.92 -2.85
N GLY A 47 7.88 -38.17 -2.44
CA GLY A 47 7.95 -36.73 -2.20
C GLY A 47 7.61 -35.88 -3.43
N ALA A 48 7.33 -34.60 -3.18
CA ALA A 48 6.95 -33.65 -4.20
C ALA A 48 8.09 -33.42 -5.21
N VAL A 49 7.76 -33.38 -6.50
CA VAL A 49 8.69 -32.95 -7.58
C VAL A 49 8.17 -31.74 -8.35
N ARG A 50 6.86 -31.49 -8.26
CA ARG A 50 6.19 -30.35 -8.86
C ARG A 50 4.99 -29.99 -7.99
N ILE A 51 4.85 -28.73 -7.64
CA ILE A 51 3.68 -28.18 -6.96
C ILE A 51 2.88 -27.39 -8.00
N SER A 52 1.57 -27.40 -7.89
CA SER A 52 0.69 -26.48 -8.62
C SER A 52 -0.37 -25.94 -7.69
N GLY A 53 -1.03 -24.86 -8.06
CA GLY A 53 -2.11 -24.32 -7.26
C GLY A 53 -2.72 -23.09 -7.89
N SER A 54 -3.62 -22.47 -7.15
CA SER A 54 -4.27 -21.24 -7.52
C SER A 54 -4.01 -20.16 -6.48
N VAL A 55 -4.07 -18.91 -6.92
CA VAL A 55 -4.00 -17.71 -6.08
C VAL A 55 -5.29 -16.96 -6.33
N SER A 56 -6.14 -16.92 -5.31
CA SER A 56 -7.33 -16.07 -5.32
C SER A 56 -6.98 -14.73 -4.70
N TYR A 57 -7.41 -13.66 -5.34
CA TYR A 57 -7.31 -12.32 -4.77
C TYR A 57 -8.63 -11.57 -4.97
N THR A 58 -9.00 -10.80 -3.96
CA THR A 58 -10.13 -9.88 -3.95
C THR A 58 -9.66 -8.43 -3.81
N ALA A 59 -8.48 -8.20 -3.23
CA ALA A 59 -7.91 -6.87 -3.08
C ALA A 59 -7.75 -6.15 -4.43
N PRO A 60 -8.35 -4.95 -4.62
CA PRO A 60 -8.37 -4.27 -5.91
C PRO A 60 -6.99 -3.76 -6.36
N TYR A 61 -6.03 -3.66 -5.43
CA TYR A 61 -4.67 -3.20 -5.69
C TYR A 61 -3.68 -4.33 -5.94
N PHE A 62 -4.09 -5.61 -5.86
CA PHE A 62 -3.18 -6.75 -6.02
C PHE A 62 -2.38 -6.75 -7.34
N THR A 63 -2.99 -6.26 -8.42
CA THR A 63 -2.38 -6.25 -9.76
C THR A 63 -1.85 -4.89 -10.19
N ILE A 64 -1.98 -3.85 -9.37
CA ILE A 64 -1.65 -2.48 -9.77
C ILE A 64 -0.15 -2.32 -9.98
N GLY A 65 0.26 -1.86 -11.16
CA GLY A 65 1.65 -1.65 -11.54
C GLY A 65 2.52 -2.91 -11.68
N VAL A 66 1.99 -4.09 -11.36
CA VAL A 66 2.71 -5.37 -11.38
C VAL A 66 3.13 -5.73 -12.81
N ALA A 67 4.44 -5.93 -13.00
CA ALA A 67 5.04 -6.22 -14.30
C ALA A 67 5.62 -7.64 -14.38
N GLN A 68 6.16 -8.14 -13.27
CA GLN A 68 6.81 -9.45 -13.19
C GLN A 68 6.34 -10.22 -11.95
N PRO A 69 5.06 -10.65 -11.93
CA PRO A 69 4.52 -11.44 -10.85
C PRO A 69 5.20 -12.82 -10.80
N LEU A 70 5.63 -13.23 -9.62
CA LEU A 70 6.30 -14.50 -9.35
C LEU A 70 5.54 -15.29 -8.30
N VAL A 71 5.59 -16.62 -8.42
CA VAL A 71 5.32 -17.53 -7.30
C VAL A 71 6.60 -18.29 -7.04
N ILE A 72 7.16 -18.20 -5.84
CA ILE A 72 8.46 -18.74 -5.51
C ILE A 72 8.37 -19.81 -4.41
N LEU A 73 9.44 -20.59 -4.28
CA LEU A 73 9.75 -21.30 -3.06
C LEU A 73 10.46 -20.35 -2.09
N GLU A 74 9.75 -19.90 -1.06
CA GLU A 74 10.24 -18.95 -0.06
C GLU A 74 10.91 -19.69 1.11
N ASP A 75 12.21 -19.42 1.33
CA ASP A 75 12.97 -19.97 2.45
C ASP A 75 12.48 -19.40 3.79
N GLN A 76 11.95 -20.27 4.66
CA GLN A 76 11.34 -19.90 5.94
C GLN A 76 12.35 -19.84 7.09
N ALA A 77 13.66 -19.90 6.83
CA ALA A 77 14.63 -19.76 7.92
C ALA A 77 14.51 -18.42 8.67
N GLY A 78 14.01 -17.36 8.01
CA GLY A 78 13.64 -16.11 8.68
C GLY A 78 12.57 -16.32 9.75
N PHE A 79 11.51 -17.07 9.44
CA PHE A 79 10.46 -17.40 10.39
C PHE A 79 10.99 -18.29 11.53
N VAL A 80 11.71 -19.37 11.19
CA VAL A 80 12.29 -20.30 12.19
C VAL A 80 13.14 -19.55 13.22
N ASP A 81 13.98 -18.62 12.75
CA ASP A 81 14.90 -17.83 13.59
C ASP A 81 14.24 -16.59 14.23
N ARG A 82 12.98 -16.28 13.88
CA ARG A 82 12.30 -14.99 14.19
C ARG A 82 13.14 -13.79 13.76
N ASN A 83 13.74 -13.89 12.58
CA ASN A 83 14.52 -12.84 11.96
C ASN A 83 13.74 -12.22 10.79
N GLU A 84 13.03 -11.13 11.08
CA GLU A 84 12.26 -10.36 10.09
C GLU A 84 13.12 -9.63 9.04
N HIS A 85 14.45 -9.64 9.20
CA HIS A 85 15.41 -9.09 8.23
C HIS A 85 16.17 -10.20 7.50
N PHE A 86 15.67 -11.44 7.55
CA PHE A 86 16.26 -12.54 6.82
C PHE A 86 16.07 -12.33 5.32
N LEU A 87 17.17 -12.13 4.61
CA LEU A 87 17.20 -12.11 3.15
C LEU A 87 17.41 -13.54 2.65
N MET A 88 16.40 -14.10 1.98
CA MET A 88 16.51 -15.44 1.42
C MET A 88 17.68 -15.50 0.41
N PRO A 89 18.55 -16.53 0.49
CA PRO A 89 19.67 -16.66 -0.44
C PRO A 89 19.22 -16.72 -1.90
N VAL A 90 19.97 -16.11 -2.82
CA VAL A 90 19.62 -16.14 -4.25
C VAL A 90 19.56 -17.59 -4.77
N GLU A 91 20.45 -18.45 -4.28
CA GLU A 91 20.46 -19.87 -4.62
C GLU A 91 19.22 -20.65 -4.13
N SER A 92 18.53 -20.19 -3.09
CA SER A 92 17.33 -20.87 -2.57
C SER A 92 16.09 -20.56 -3.40
N GLN A 93 16.07 -19.41 -4.09
CA GLN A 93 14.93 -18.93 -4.86
C GLN A 93 14.62 -19.83 -6.07
N THR A 94 13.61 -20.69 -5.91
CA THR A 94 13.02 -21.43 -7.03
C THR A 94 11.83 -20.67 -7.58
N ILE A 95 11.87 -20.29 -8.85
CA ILE A 95 10.82 -19.48 -9.49
C ILE A 95 9.82 -20.37 -10.24
N GLY A 96 8.54 -20.21 -9.93
CA GLY A 96 7.42 -20.89 -10.56
C GLY A 96 6.95 -20.22 -11.84
N GLN A 97 6.11 -20.95 -12.58
CA GLN A 97 5.42 -20.46 -13.77
C GLN A 97 3.98 -20.12 -13.42
N ILE A 98 3.54 -18.90 -13.70
CA ILE A 98 2.11 -18.55 -13.76
C ILE A 98 1.55 -19.13 -15.07
N THR A 99 0.49 -19.93 -14.97
CA THR A 99 -0.04 -20.76 -16.08
C THR A 99 -1.35 -20.26 -16.66
N THR A 100 -2.03 -19.33 -16.00
CA THR A 100 -3.22 -18.62 -16.51
C THR A 100 -3.02 -17.11 -16.50
N ASP A 101 -4.06 -16.35 -16.82
CA ASP A 101 -3.98 -14.89 -16.84
C ASP A 101 -3.89 -14.33 -15.40
N PHE A 102 -2.75 -13.72 -15.07
CA PHE A 102 -2.50 -13.09 -13.76
C PHE A 102 -3.55 -12.04 -13.40
N PHE A 103 -4.10 -11.34 -14.38
CA PHE A 103 -5.08 -10.27 -14.16
C PHE A 103 -6.51 -10.78 -13.93
N THR A 104 -6.72 -12.09 -13.92
CA THR A 104 -8.00 -12.73 -13.64
C THR A 104 -7.89 -13.60 -12.39
N SER A 105 -8.62 -13.23 -11.33
CA SER A 105 -8.73 -14.03 -10.11
C SER A 105 -9.70 -15.21 -10.29
N PRO A 106 -9.36 -16.44 -9.87
CA PRO A 106 -8.01 -16.85 -9.45
C PRO A 106 -7.08 -17.09 -10.64
N PHE A 107 -5.79 -16.81 -10.47
CA PHE A 107 -4.76 -17.28 -11.41
C PHE A 107 -4.13 -18.58 -10.92
N GLU A 108 -3.56 -19.36 -11.83
CA GLU A 108 -2.93 -20.66 -11.53
C GLU A 108 -1.42 -20.58 -11.71
N TYR A 109 -0.70 -21.42 -10.96
CA TYR A 109 0.75 -21.54 -11.04
C TYR A 109 1.23 -23.00 -11.03
N SER A 110 2.47 -23.20 -11.46
CA SER A 110 3.19 -24.47 -11.35
C SER A 110 4.65 -24.21 -10.99
N LEU A 111 5.15 -24.88 -9.95
CA LEU A 111 6.51 -24.78 -9.43
C LEU A 111 7.20 -26.14 -9.61
N ALA A 112 8.30 -26.20 -10.36
CA ALA A 112 9.12 -27.40 -10.46
C ALA A 112 10.18 -27.38 -9.35
N LEU A 113 10.24 -28.44 -8.54
CA LEU A 113 11.16 -28.48 -7.41
C LEU A 113 12.54 -29.01 -7.84
N PRO A 114 13.65 -28.45 -7.32
CA PRO A 114 14.96 -29.06 -7.48
C PRO A 114 14.99 -30.44 -6.80
N ILE A 115 15.97 -31.29 -7.13
CA ILE A 115 16.10 -32.60 -6.44
C ILE A 115 16.55 -32.39 -4.98
N GLU A 116 17.47 -31.46 -4.79
CA GLU A 116 17.99 -30.99 -3.52
C GLU A 116 17.91 -29.46 -3.55
N PRO A 117 17.09 -28.83 -2.70
CA PRO A 117 16.98 -27.38 -2.61
C PRO A 117 18.22 -26.76 -1.97
N GLN A 118 18.45 -25.48 -2.25
CA GLN A 118 19.57 -24.71 -1.69
C GLN A 118 19.11 -23.69 -0.66
N GLY A 119 18.05 -24.00 0.09
CA GLY A 119 17.60 -23.22 1.23
C GLY A 119 18.46 -23.42 2.46
N SER A 120 18.11 -22.69 3.51
CA SER A 120 18.84 -22.66 4.75
C SER A 120 18.41 -23.80 5.67
N TYR A 121 19.35 -24.66 6.05
CA TYR A 121 19.10 -25.71 7.03
C TYR A 121 18.92 -25.13 8.43
N ARG A 122 17.91 -25.62 9.16
CA ARG A 122 17.70 -25.34 10.59
C ARG A 122 17.38 -26.62 11.32
N ASP A 123 18.05 -26.79 12.45
CA ASP A 123 17.70 -27.77 13.46
C ASP A 123 16.46 -27.25 14.21
N VAL A 124 15.36 -27.99 14.11
CA VAL A 124 14.03 -27.53 14.53
C VAL A 124 13.33 -28.52 15.46
N ASP A 125 14.01 -29.59 15.86
CA ASP A 125 13.44 -30.60 16.73
C ASP A 125 13.74 -30.40 18.22
N ASN A 126 14.57 -29.40 18.53
CA ASN A 126 14.88 -28.93 19.88
C ASN A 126 15.29 -30.06 20.84
N ASP A 127 15.91 -31.14 20.33
CA ASP A 127 16.22 -32.35 21.11
C ASP A 127 17.51 -32.25 21.96
N SER A 128 18.12 -31.06 22.00
CA SER A 128 19.40 -30.73 22.63
C SER A 128 20.65 -31.33 21.97
N SER A 129 20.50 -32.04 20.85
CA SER A 129 21.58 -32.39 19.93
C SER A 129 21.75 -31.26 18.90
N GLU A 130 22.92 -31.18 18.25
CA GLU A 130 23.10 -30.32 17.09
C GLU A 130 23.16 -31.21 15.86
N ASP A 131 22.11 -31.19 15.05
CA ASP A 131 22.05 -31.87 13.77
C ASP A 131 22.00 -30.87 12.60
N GLN A 132 22.05 -31.39 11.37
CA GLN A 132 21.92 -30.51 10.21
C GLN A 132 20.52 -29.91 10.13
N GLY A 133 19.51 -30.66 10.55
CA GLY A 133 18.11 -30.26 10.49
C GLY A 133 17.52 -30.31 9.09
N VAL A 134 16.45 -29.55 8.87
CA VAL A 134 15.67 -29.52 7.63
C VAL A 134 15.76 -28.16 6.95
N GLN A 135 15.39 -28.10 5.68
CA GLN A 135 15.04 -26.83 5.03
C GLN A 135 13.51 -26.68 5.03
N VAL A 136 13.01 -25.54 5.49
CA VAL A 136 11.58 -25.25 5.59
C VAL A 136 11.22 -24.18 4.56
N PHE A 137 10.15 -24.42 3.80
CA PHE A 137 9.69 -23.51 2.76
C PHE A 137 8.19 -23.26 2.84
N ALA A 138 7.79 -22.05 2.44
CA ALA A 138 6.43 -21.74 2.02
C ALA A 138 6.44 -21.55 0.49
N ILE A 139 5.28 -21.70 -0.14
CA ILE A 139 5.07 -21.22 -1.51
C ILE A 139 4.45 -19.84 -1.39
N ALA A 140 5.04 -18.82 -2.01
CA ALA A 140 4.58 -17.45 -1.83
C ALA A 140 4.58 -16.65 -3.15
N TYR A 141 3.61 -15.75 -3.26
CA TYR A 141 3.58 -14.75 -4.32
C TYR A 141 4.49 -13.56 -3.98
N TRP A 142 5.24 -13.10 -4.98
CA TRP A 142 6.10 -11.92 -4.91
C TRP A 142 6.04 -11.16 -6.24
N ASP A 143 6.38 -9.86 -6.24
CA ASP A 143 6.57 -9.09 -7.48
C ASP A 143 8.05 -8.72 -7.62
N ASN A 144 8.62 -8.98 -8.79
CA ASN A 144 9.97 -8.55 -9.14
C ASN A 144 9.93 -7.13 -9.70
N THR A 145 10.02 -6.16 -8.79
CA THR A 145 9.90 -4.73 -9.08
C THR A 145 11.18 -4.17 -9.71
N PHE A 146 12.35 -4.61 -9.24
CA PHE A 146 13.63 -4.05 -9.68
C PHE A 146 14.21 -4.74 -10.93
N GLY A 147 13.64 -5.88 -11.31
CA GLY A 147 13.84 -6.50 -12.63
C GLY A 147 15.14 -7.28 -12.78
N ASP A 148 15.81 -7.58 -11.67
CA ASP A 148 16.95 -8.50 -11.65
C ASP A 148 16.48 -9.96 -11.85
N PRO A 149 17.36 -10.92 -12.21
CA PRO A 149 16.94 -12.31 -12.46
C PRO A 149 16.33 -13.03 -11.26
N PHE A 150 16.58 -12.54 -10.05
CA PHE A 150 16.11 -13.04 -8.76
C PHE A 150 15.70 -11.85 -7.89
N LEU A 151 14.88 -12.09 -6.87
CA LEU A 151 14.46 -11.04 -5.94
C LEU A 151 15.66 -10.58 -5.11
N GLU A 152 15.88 -9.27 -5.08
CA GLU A 152 16.89 -8.66 -4.21
C GLU A 152 16.27 -8.07 -2.93
N GLU A 153 17.10 -7.50 -2.05
CA GLU A 153 16.66 -6.89 -0.77
C GLU A 153 15.47 -5.93 -0.93
N ARG A 154 15.46 -5.13 -2.00
CA ARG A 154 14.38 -4.19 -2.28
C ARG A 154 13.08 -4.89 -2.71
N ASP A 155 13.15 -5.93 -3.53
CA ASP A 155 11.94 -6.72 -3.85
C ASP A 155 11.40 -7.44 -2.61
N LEU A 156 12.30 -7.80 -1.69
CA LEU A 156 12.00 -8.49 -0.44
C LEU A 156 11.56 -7.57 0.70
N TYR A 157 11.41 -6.26 0.47
CA TYR A 157 11.10 -5.27 1.50
C TYR A 157 12.03 -5.33 2.72
N GLY A 158 13.30 -5.70 2.52
CA GLY A 158 14.29 -5.88 3.59
C GLY A 158 14.35 -7.29 4.22
N GLY A 159 13.50 -8.21 3.76
CA GLY A 159 13.52 -9.62 4.15
C GLY A 159 12.30 -10.06 4.96
N GLY A 160 12.49 -11.15 5.71
CA GLY A 160 11.44 -11.78 6.51
C GLY A 160 10.75 -12.89 5.72
N TRP A 161 9.44 -13.06 5.95
CA TRP A 161 8.60 -14.07 5.30
C TRP A 161 7.24 -13.46 4.93
N SER A 162 6.60 -14.06 3.94
CA SER A 162 5.33 -13.59 3.40
C SER A 162 4.20 -13.69 4.42
N THR A 163 3.43 -12.63 4.53
CA THR A 163 2.24 -12.51 5.39
C THR A 163 0.93 -12.60 4.59
N ALA A 164 1.02 -12.61 3.26
CA ALA A 164 -0.13 -12.65 2.37
C ALA A 164 0.21 -13.42 1.09
N TYR A 165 -0.81 -14.03 0.48
CA TYR A 165 -0.68 -14.80 -0.75
C TYR A 165 0.43 -15.86 -0.66
N ALA A 166 0.48 -16.54 0.49
CA ALA A 166 1.41 -17.61 0.80
C ALA A 166 0.67 -18.92 1.10
N SER A 167 1.38 -20.04 1.08
CA SER A 167 0.83 -21.34 1.47
C SER A 167 0.59 -21.44 2.98
N THR A 168 1.18 -20.54 3.76
CA THR A 168 1.06 -20.42 5.21
C THR A 168 0.08 -19.32 5.59
N ARG A 169 -0.50 -19.44 6.78
CA ARG A 169 -1.39 -18.44 7.37
C ARG A 169 -0.72 -17.87 8.61
N ILE A 170 -0.63 -16.54 8.66
CA ILE A 170 -0.08 -15.83 9.82
C ILE A 170 -1.19 -15.48 10.82
N SER A 171 -0.79 -15.22 12.06
CA SER A 171 -1.67 -14.66 13.09
C SER A 171 -2.08 -13.23 12.76
N ASP A 172 -3.36 -12.93 12.92
CA ASP A 172 -3.88 -11.56 12.95
C ASP A 172 -3.78 -10.95 14.36
N GLU A 173 -3.39 -11.74 15.37
CA GLU A 173 -3.16 -11.26 16.73
C GLU A 173 -1.79 -10.59 16.83
N ILE A 174 -1.81 -9.38 17.36
CA ILE A 174 -0.63 -8.54 17.55
C ILE A 174 0.44 -9.11 18.50
N GLU A 175 0.06 -9.86 19.54
CA GLU A 175 1.04 -10.49 20.43
C GLU A 175 1.86 -11.59 19.73
N THR A 176 1.32 -12.12 18.63
CA THR A 176 1.92 -13.18 17.81
C THR A 176 2.00 -12.73 16.35
N GLU A 177 2.11 -11.42 16.11
CA GLU A 177 2.09 -10.84 14.77
C GLU A 177 3.13 -11.55 13.90
N ARG A 178 2.73 -11.94 12.68
CA ARG A 178 3.55 -12.71 11.73
C ARG A 178 3.87 -14.17 12.12
N GLU A 179 3.50 -14.64 13.31
CA GLU A 179 3.64 -16.07 13.63
C GLU A 179 2.77 -16.92 12.71
N ILE A 180 3.29 -18.07 12.26
CA ILE A 180 2.55 -18.97 11.39
C ILE A 180 1.65 -19.87 12.23
N VAL A 181 0.34 -19.69 12.08
CA VAL A 181 -0.71 -20.37 12.85
C VAL A 181 -1.46 -21.44 12.04
N GLY A 182 -1.09 -21.64 10.77
CA GLY A 182 -1.72 -22.64 9.92
C GLY A 182 -1.23 -22.64 8.48
N GLY A 183 -1.95 -23.38 7.63
CA GLY A 183 -1.61 -23.57 6.22
C GLY A 183 -0.62 -24.72 5.99
N ILE A 184 0.29 -24.54 5.03
CA ILE A 184 1.13 -25.60 4.47
C ILE A 184 2.60 -25.16 4.40
N PHE A 185 3.47 -25.99 4.96
CA PHE A 185 4.91 -25.98 4.66
C PHE A 185 5.29 -27.06 3.65
N LEU A 186 6.33 -26.78 2.88
CA LEU A 186 7.14 -27.78 2.19
C LEU A 186 8.45 -27.95 2.95
N VAL A 187 8.73 -29.15 3.44
CA VAL A 187 9.95 -29.45 4.21
C VAL A 187 10.84 -30.40 3.43
N TYR A 188 12.14 -30.10 3.37
CA TYR A 188 13.14 -30.99 2.80
C TYR A 188 14.06 -31.52 3.91
N ALA A 189 14.06 -32.85 4.08
CA ALA A 189 15.02 -33.54 4.95
C ALA A 189 16.18 -34.09 4.11
N PRO A 190 17.46 -33.82 4.47
CA PRO A 190 18.63 -34.35 3.77
C PRO A 190 18.84 -35.86 3.98
N ASP A 191 18.26 -36.42 5.03
CA ASP A 191 18.26 -37.85 5.36
C ASP A 191 17.01 -38.23 6.17
N ASP A 192 16.96 -39.46 6.69
CA ASP A 192 15.84 -40.01 7.47
C ASP A 192 16.03 -39.90 8.99
N GLN A 193 16.85 -38.96 9.45
CA GLN A 193 17.17 -38.75 10.88
C GLN A 193 16.68 -37.41 11.42
N GLN A 194 16.16 -36.52 10.58
CA GLN A 194 15.80 -35.17 11.00
C GLN A 194 14.39 -35.11 11.60
N GLY A 195 14.27 -34.46 12.76
CA GLY A 195 12.99 -34.18 13.40
C GLY A 195 12.26 -32.96 12.81
N PHE A 196 10.95 -32.94 12.97
CA PHE A 196 10.07 -31.80 12.64
C PHE A 196 8.84 -31.79 13.57
N PRO A 197 8.29 -30.62 13.92
CA PRO A 197 7.03 -30.52 14.67
C PRO A 197 5.87 -31.27 14.03
N SER A 198 5.09 -31.98 14.84
CA SER A 198 3.89 -32.74 14.46
C SER A 198 2.59 -32.13 14.94
N GLY A 199 2.68 -30.97 15.58
CA GLY A 199 1.59 -30.16 16.06
C GLY A 199 2.19 -28.92 16.71
N PHE A 200 1.33 -27.96 17.03
CA PHE A 200 1.71 -26.86 17.91
C PHE A 200 1.90 -27.37 19.34
N GLY A 201 2.88 -26.80 20.06
CA GLY A 201 3.08 -26.97 21.49
C GLY A 201 1.91 -26.46 22.35
N GLU A 202 2.09 -26.46 23.67
CA GLU A 202 1.15 -25.84 24.61
C GLU A 202 1.09 -24.31 24.47
N ASP A 203 2.16 -23.67 23.98
CA ASP A 203 2.22 -22.23 23.77
C ASP A 203 1.57 -21.76 22.45
N GLY A 204 1.24 -22.69 21.55
CA GLY A 204 0.61 -22.40 20.27
C GLY A 204 1.56 -21.84 19.20
N LEU A 205 2.87 -21.84 19.45
CA LEU A 205 3.90 -21.40 18.53
C LEU A 205 4.56 -22.62 17.86
N LEU A 206 5.30 -22.38 16.78
CA LEU A 206 6.08 -23.41 16.08
C LEU A 206 7.56 -23.21 16.31
N PHE A 207 8.33 -24.28 16.24
CA PHE A 207 9.77 -24.28 16.47
C PHE A 207 10.11 -23.76 17.87
N THR A 208 9.36 -24.22 18.88
CA THR A 208 9.57 -23.98 20.31
C THR A 208 9.85 -25.30 21.04
N ASP A 209 10.37 -25.21 22.27
CA ASP A 209 10.85 -26.39 23.04
C ASP A 209 9.74 -27.40 23.38
N ASP A 210 8.47 -26.99 23.30
CA ASP A 210 7.29 -27.78 23.67
C ASP A 210 6.58 -28.46 22.50
N ASP A 211 7.07 -28.26 21.27
CA ASP A 211 6.51 -28.89 20.08
C ASP A 211 6.66 -30.42 20.10
N PRO A 212 5.59 -31.19 19.82
CA PRO A 212 5.71 -32.64 19.67
C PRO A 212 6.45 -33.00 18.38
N ILE A 213 7.56 -33.73 18.46
CA ILE A 213 8.42 -34.04 17.31
C ILE A 213 8.13 -35.40 16.66
N VAL A 214 8.28 -35.48 15.33
CA VAL A 214 8.38 -36.71 14.53
C VAL A 214 9.60 -36.69 13.61
N ILE A 215 10.11 -37.86 13.22
CA ILE A 215 11.18 -37.99 12.21
C ILE A 215 10.60 -38.04 10.80
N LEU A 216 11.13 -37.20 9.90
CA LEU A 216 10.75 -37.16 8.49
C LEU A 216 11.59 -38.12 7.63
N PRO A 217 11.03 -38.72 6.56
CA PRO A 217 11.82 -39.42 5.56
C PRO A 217 12.63 -38.45 4.68
N GLU A 218 13.79 -38.90 4.19
CA GLU A 218 14.63 -38.16 3.23
C GLU A 218 13.81 -37.59 2.05
N GLY A 219 14.09 -36.33 1.67
CA GLY A 219 13.45 -35.61 0.59
C GLY A 219 12.26 -34.76 1.03
N TYR A 220 11.43 -34.36 0.07
CA TYR A 220 10.32 -33.45 0.29
C TYR A 220 9.11 -34.09 0.98
N THR A 221 8.57 -33.39 1.97
CA THR A 221 7.31 -33.70 2.64
C THR A 221 6.46 -32.43 2.73
N ILE A 222 5.20 -32.52 2.32
CA ILE A 222 4.19 -31.47 2.54
C ILE A 222 3.66 -31.63 3.96
N VAL A 223 3.74 -30.58 4.76
CA VAL A 223 3.21 -30.57 6.12
C VAL A 223 2.01 -29.63 6.16
N ASN A 224 0.83 -30.18 6.39
CA ASN A 224 -0.39 -29.40 6.59
C ASN A 224 -0.61 -29.14 8.08
N LEU A 225 -0.46 -27.87 8.44
CA LEU A 225 -0.53 -27.32 9.79
C LEU A 225 -1.97 -27.17 10.30
N ASP A 226 -2.97 -27.21 9.40
CA ASP A 226 -4.39 -27.10 9.79
C ASP A 226 -4.98 -28.43 10.31
N ALA A 227 -4.18 -29.52 10.32
CA ALA A 227 -4.59 -30.82 10.84
C ALA A 227 -4.13 -31.00 12.30
N GLU A 228 -4.92 -31.69 13.12
CA GLU A 228 -4.55 -32.02 14.51
C GLU A 228 -4.48 -33.54 14.73
N PRO A 229 -3.28 -34.13 14.97
CA PRO A 229 -1.94 -33.57 14.73
C PRO A 229 -1.70 -33.24 13.25
N PHE A 230 -0.61 -32.56 12.94
CA PHE A 230 -0.23 -32.22 11.56
C PHE A 230 -0.22 -33.46 10.67
N SER A 231 -0.55 -33.26 9.40
CA SER A 231 -0.52 -34.32 8.40
C SER A 231 0.65 -34.15 7.44
N PHE A 232 1.26 -35.29 7.08
CA PHE A 232 2.50 -35.36 6.33
C PHE A 232 2.25 -36.08 5.01
N ASP A 233 2.28 -35.37 3.89
CA ASP A 233 1.97 -35.90 2.55
C ASP A 233 3.23 -35.94 1.67
N ARG A 234 3.45 -37.05 0.98
CA ARG A 234 4.60 -37.26 0.07
C ARG A 234 4.17 -37.57 -1.37
N SER A 235 3.04 -37.01 -1.78
CA SER A 235 2.52 -37.05 -3.15
C SER A 235 3.51 -36.42 -4.10
N ARG A 236 3.60 -36.97 -5.32
CA ARG A 236 4.56 -36.49 -6.31
C ARG A 236 4.17 -35.14 -6.91
N ASN A 237 2.87 -34.87 -7.03
CA ASN A 237 2.33 -33.65 -7.64
C ASN A 237 1.19 -33.06 -6.78
N PRO A 238 1.49 -32.54 -5.58
CA PRO A 238 0.47 -31.95 -4.72
C PRO A 238 -0.11 -30.66 -5.32
N VAL A 239 -1.31 -30.32 -4.88
CA VAL A 239 -1.95 -29.02 -5.15
C VAL A 239 -1.92 -28.20 -3.87
N VAL A 240 -1.38 -26.98 -3.94
CA VAL A 240 -1.25 -26.06 -2.80
C VAL A 240 -1.74 -24.69 -3.25
N ASP A 241 -2.91 -24.27 -2.79
CA ASP A 241 -3.42 -22.94 -3.08
C ASP A 241 -2.77 -21.90 -2.15
N LEU A 242 -2.65 -20.66 -2.61
CA LEU A 242 -2.13 -19.56 -1.80
C LEU A 242 -3.26 -18.77 -1.14
N ILE A 243 -3.04 -18.33 0.08
CA ILE A 243 -4.03 -17.78 0.98
C ILE A 243 -4.00 -16.26 0.90
N GLU A 244 -5.13 -15.63 0.51
CA GLU A 244 -5.36 -14.21 0.77
C GLU A 244 -5.81 -14.06 2.23
N PRO A 245 -5.09 -13.33 3.09
CA PRO A 245 -5.47 -13.18 4.49
C PRO A 245 -6.71 -12.30 4.65
N GLU A 246 -7.50 -12.55 5.70
CA GLU A 246 -8.77 -11.85 5.93
C GLU A 246 -8.58 -10.34 6.07
N GLY A 247 -7.48 -9.89 6.69
CA GLY A 247 -7.14 -8.46 6.85
C GLY A 247 -6.84 -7.71 5.54
N ILE A 248 -6.63 -8.40 4.42
CA ILE A 248 -6.39 -7.80 3.09
C ILE A 248 -7.59 -8.04 2.14
N ALA A 249 -8.33 -9.12 2.36
CA ALA A 249 -9.48 -9.47 1.55
C ALA A 249 -10.57 -8.38 1.59
N LEU A 250 -11.32 -8.23 0.51
CA LEU A 250 -12.48 -7.34 0.48
C LEU A 250 -13.59 -7.88 1.38
N VAL A 251 -14.12 -7.00 2.23
CA VAL A 251 -15.33 -7.29 3.01
C VAL A 251 -16.54 -7.38 2.07
N ASP A 252 -17.23 -8.51 2.09
CA ASP A 252 -18.37 -8.79 1.21
C ASP A 252 -19.71 -8.76 1.96
N TYR A 253 -20.54 -7.78 1.64
CA TYR A 253 -21.92 -7.64 2.14
C TYR A 253 -22.98 -7.90 1.05
N SER A 254 -22.63 -8.55 -0.06
CA SER A 254 -23.53 -8.77 -1.20
C SER A 254 -24.77 -9.62 -0.88
N GLU A 255 -24.71 -10.43 0.18
CA GLU A 255 -25.84 -11.23 0.68
C GLU A 255 -26.78 -10.45 1.63
N GLN A 256 -26.47 -9.20 1.96
CA GLN A 256 -27.30 -8.33 2.80
C GLN A 256 -28.19 -7.40 1.95
N SER A 257 -29.34 -6.97 2.49
CA SER A 257 -30.11 -5.89 1.85
C SER A 257 -29.37 -4.55 1.91
N TYR A 258 -29.70 -3.57 1.05
CA TYR A 258 -29.01 -2.27 1.06
C TYR A 258 -28.96 -1.57 2.44
N PRO A 259 -30.05 -1.54 3.24
CA PRO A 259 -29.99 -0.95 4.57
C PRO A 259 -29.13 -1.74 5.56
N GLU A 260 -29.14 -3.08 5.48
CA GLU A 260 -28.31 -3.94 6.32
C GLU A 260 -26.82 -3.77 5.97
N ALA A 261 -26.47 -3.83 4.68
CA ALA A 261 -25.12 -3.61 4.18
C ALA A 261 -24.59 -2.22 4.56
N PHE A 262 -25.40 -1.17 4.44
CA PHE A 262 -25.03 0.17 4.86
C PHE A 262 -24.79 0.25 6.38
N ASN A 263 -25.61 -0.41 7.19
CA ASN A 263 -25.40 -0.44 8.64
C ASN A 263 -24.09 -1.15 9.01
N SER A 264 -23.82 -2.30 8.38
CA SER A 264 -22.58 -3.06 8.55
C SER A 264 -21.36 -2.24 8.13
N LEU A 265 -21.43 -1.53 7.00
CA LEU A 265 -20.37 -0.62 6.55
C LEU A 265 -20.10 0.50 7.56
N VAL A 266 -21.13 1.12 8.12
CA VAL A 266 -20.94 2.18 9.12
C VAL A 266 -20.37 1.62 10.42
N ASP A 267 -20.77 0.41 10.83
CA ASP A 267 -20.19 -0.27 12.00
C ASP A 267 -18.70 -0.56 11.80
N LEU A 268 -18.31 -1.03 10.61
CA LEU A 268 -16.93 -1.24 10.20
C LEU A 268 -16.14 0.08 10.24
N LEU A 269 -16.61 1.12 9.55
CA LEU A 269 -15.93 2.42 9.51
C LEU A 269 -15.79 3.04 10.90
N LYS A 270 -16.80 2.89 11.76
CA LYS A 270 -16.75 3.36 13.15
C LYS A 270 -15.65 2.69 13.96
N LYS A 271 -15.36 1.42 13.65
CA LYS A 271 -14.32 0.62 14.29
C LYS A 271 -12.95 0.93 13.70
N GLU A 272 -12.82 0.84 12.37
CA GLU A 272 -11.53 0.67 11.68
C GLU A 272 -11.06 1.90 10.89
N TYR A 273 -11.88 2.94 10.75
CA TYR A 273 -11.43 4.14 10.05
C TYR A 273 -10.49 4.99 10.91
N ALA A 274 -9.20 4.96 10.55
CA ALA A 274 -8.07 5.57 11.27
C ALA A 274 -8.24 7.05 11.62
N PHE A 275 -8.96 7.81 10.80
CA PHE A 275 -9.06 9.25 10.97
C PHE A 275 -10.38 9.71 11.60
N THR A 276 -11.14 8.82 12.25
CA THR A 276 -12.43 9.15 12.88
C THR A 276 -12.31 10.33 13.85
N GLU A 277 -11.40 10.23 14.83
CA GLU A 277 -11.22 11.28 15.85
C GLU A 277 -10.59 12.54 15.24
N TYR A 278 -9.53 12.38 14.43
CA TYR A 278 -8.81 13.48 13.79
C TYR A 278 -9.73 14.34 12.92
N LYS A 279 -10.68 13.71 12.22
CA LYS A 279 -11.64 14.39 11.33
C LYS A 279 -12.97 14.73 12.01
N GLY A 280 -13.13 14.42 13.30
CA GLY A 280 -14.33 14.72 14.07
C GLY A 280 -15.60 14.08 13.50
N ILE A 281 -15.50 12.84 13.01
CA ILE A 281 -16.60 12.16 12.31
C ILE A 281 -17.60 11.58 13.32
N ASP A 282 -18.86 11.99 13.22
CA ASP A 282 -19.97 11.34 13.93
C ASP A 282 -20.64 10.31 13.01
N TRP A 283 -20.22 9.05 13.16
CA TRP A 283 -20.73 7.93 12.36
C TRP A 283 -22.23 7.67 12.56
N GLU A 284 -22.77 7.91 13.76
CA GLU A 284 -24.20 7.70 14.03
C GLU A 284 -25.06 8.83 13.46
N ALA A 285 -24.56 10.07 13.48
CA ALA A 285 -25.20 11.17 12.77
C ALA A 285 -25.25 10.89 11.26
N LYS A 286 -24.14 10.43 10.67
CA LYS A 286 -24.11 10.03 9.25
C LYS A 286 -25.06 8.86 8.97
N ARG A 287 -25.08 7.83 9.82
CA ARG A 287 -26.06 6.73 9.70
C ARG A 287 -27.48 7.26 9.67
N THR A 288 -27.82 8.13 10.63
CA THR A 288 -29.16 8.73 10.74
C THR A 288 -29.53 9.57 9.51
N GLU A 289 -28.57 10.30 8.95
CA GLU A 289 -28.77 11.12 7.76
C GLU A 289 -29.00 10.27 6.50
N PHE A 290 -28.20 9.23 6.28
CA PHE A 290 -28.16 8.51 5.01
C PHE A 290 -29.04 7.25 4.95
N LEU A 291 -29.27 6.55 6.08
CA LEU A 291 -30.03 5.30 6.12
C LEU A 291 -31.41 5.37 5.41
N PRO A 292 -32.22 6.44 5.56
CA PRO A 292 -33.51 6.53 4.87
C PRO A 292 -33.41 6.45 3.34
N ARG A 293 -32.28 6.85 2.75
CA ARG A 293 -32.04 6.76 1.30
C ARG A 293 -31.78 5.32 0.86
N PHE A 294 -31.10 4.52 1.68
CA PHE A 294 -30.89 3.10 1.44
C PHE A 294 -32.19 2.31 1.63
N GLU A 295 -33.02 2.67 2.60
CA GLU A 295 -34.36 2.09 2.81
C GLU A 295 -35.26 2.35 1.61
N ALA A 296 -35.33 3.59 1.12
CA ALA A 296 -36.11 3.94 -0.06
C ALA A 296 -35.62 3.22 -1.32
N ALA A 297 -34.31 3.20 -1.57
CA ALA A 297 -33.72 2.48 -2.71
C ALA A 297 -34.00 0.97 -2.66
N ALA A 298 -34.07 0.37 -1.48
CA ALA A 298 -34.43 -1.03 -1.31
C ALA A 298 -35.93 -1.29 -1.52
N GLU A 299 -36.80 -0.40 -1.02
CA GLU A 299 -38.27 -0.51 -1.22
C GLU A 299 -38.64 -0.38 -2.71
N ASP A 300 -37.97 0.52 -3.43
CA ASP A 300 -38.22 0.78 -4.86
C ASP A 300 -37.41 -0.15 -5.80
N GLU A 301 -36.55 -1.02 -5.25
CA GLU A 301 -35.60 -1.85 -6.02
C GLU A 301 -34.69 -1.04 -6.97
N ASP A 302 -34.37 0.21 -6.60
CA ASP A 302 -33.61 1.15 -7.44
C ASP A 302 -32.11 1.14 -7.14
N SER A 303 -31.38 0.37 -7.95
CA SER A 303 -29.91 0.29 -7.88
C SER A 303 -29.20 1.63 -8.12
N ARG A 304 -29.81 2.58 -8.87
CA ARG A 304 -29.19 3.87 -9.14
C ARG A 304 -29.29 4.78 -7.92
N ASP A 305 -30.42 4.78 -7.24
CA ASP A 305 -30.58 5.55 -6.01
C ASP A 305 -29.74 4.99 -4.86
N TYR A 306 -29.55 3.66 -4.80
CA TYR A 306 -28.54 3.03 -3.94
C TYR A 306 -27.13 3.58 -4.22
N GLN A 307 -26.70 3.57 -5.50
CA GLN A 307 -25.39 4.09 -5.89
C GLN A 307 -25.22 5.58 -5.56
N ARG A 308 -26.26 6.40 -5.76
CA ARG A 308 -26.24 7.82 -5.39
C ARG A 308 -26.14 8.02 -3.88
N ALA A 309 -26.88 7.23 -3.09
CA ALA A 309 -26.79 7.27 -1.63
C ALA A 309 -25.38 6.91 -1.15
N LEU A 310 -24.77 5.86 -1.71
CA LEU A 310 -23.41 5.45 -1.37
C LEU A 310 -22.35 6.48 -1.80
N ARG A 311 -22.48 7.06 -3.01
CA ARG A 311 -21.62 8.15 -3.49
C ARG A 311 -21.68 9.34 -2.54
N ASP A 312 -22.88 9.82 -2.23
CA ASP A 312 -23.06 11.01 -1.40
C ASP A 312 -22.61 10.76 0.06
N PHE A 313 -22.82 9.54 0.59
CA PHE A 313 -22.26 9.13 1.87
C PHE A 313 -20.73 9.19 1.85
N SER A 314 -20.10 8.65 0.80
CA SER A 314 -18.64 8.67 0.62
C SER A 314 -18.12 10.11 0.53
N TRP A 315 -18.78 10.99 -0.23
CA TRP A 315 -18.46 12.42 -0.34
C TRP A 315 -18.59 13.18 0.99
N SER A 316 -19.40 12.69 1.91
CA SER A 316 -19.56 13.28 3.23
C SER A 316 -18.38 13.02 4.18
N ILE A 317 -17.49 12.06 3.85
CA ILE A 317 -16.30 11.74 4.63
C ILE A 317 -15.16 12.62 4.09
N PRO A 318 -14.54 13.50 4.91
CA PRO A 318 -13.56 14.47 4.41
C PRO A 318 -12.18 13.83 4.21
N ASP A 319 -12.09 12.86 3.29
CA ASP A 319 -10.88 12.09 2.99
C ASP A 319 -10.79 11.69 1.52
N GLY A 320 -9.80 12.20 0.80
CA GLY A 320 -9.57 11.89 -0.61
C GLY A 320 -9.17 10.43 -0.90
N HIS A 321 -8.85 9.61 0.11
CA HIS A 321 -8.63 8.18 -0.05
C HIS A 321 -9.91 7.34 0.11
N VAL A 322 -11.01 7.95 0.53
CA VAL A 322 -12.33 7.29 0.48
C VAL A 322 -12.89 7.46 -0.93
N SER A 323 -13.44 6.39 -1.50
CA SER A 323 -14.10 6.44 -2.80
C SER A 323 -15.46 5.75 -2.74
N GLY A 324 -16.33 6.12 -3.69
CA GLY A 324 -17.65 5.54 -3.87
C GLY A 324 -17.98 5.39 -5.35
N PRO A 325 -19.19 4.92 -5.68
CA PRO A 325 -19.59 4.73 -7.07
C PRO A 325 -19.49 6.01 -7.91
N PHE A 326 -18.79 5.95 -9.04
CA PHE A 326 -18.78 7.02 -10.03
C PHE A 326 -19.98 6.88 -10.98
N ILE A 327 -20.92 7.83 -10.88
CA ILE A 327 -22.15 7.83 -11.69
C ILE A 327 -21.94 8.72 -12.91
N ARG A 328 -21.50 8.10 -14.00
CA ARG A 328 -21.12 8.80 -15.23
C ARG A 328 -22.21 9.68 -15.80
N GLU A 329 -23.48 9.25 -15.73
CA GLU A 329 -24.59 10.02 -16.28
C GLU A 329 -24.82 11.33 -15.53
N ASP A 330 -24.78 11.30 -14.19
CA ASP A 330 -24.90 12.49 -13.34
C ASP A 330 -23.73 13.45 -13.61
N PHE A 331 -22.50 12.91 -13.65
CA PHE A 331 -21.30 13.70 -13.98
C PHE A 331 -21.43 14.39 -15.34
N GLN A 332 -21.74 13.63 -16.40
CA GLN A 332 -21.86 14.17 -17.76
C GLN A 332 -22.94 15.23 -17.87
N GLN A 333 -24.08 15.05 -17.19
CA GLN A 333 -25.15 16.03 -17.18
C GLN A 333 -24.71 17.34 -16.53
N ASP A 334 -24.02 17.27 -15.39
CA ASP A 334 -23.64 18.44 -14.62
C ASP A 334 -22.50 19.25 -15.25
N ILE A 335 -21.61 18.61 -16.01
CA ILE A 335 -20.48 19.29 -16.68
C ILE A 335 -20.79 19.73 -18.12
N ALA A 336 -21.95 19.36 -18.67
CA ALA A 336 -22.23 19.51 -20.10
C ALA A 336 -22.28 20.96 -20.57
N GLY A 337 -22.73 21.87 -19.72
CA GLY A 337 -22.93 23.28 -20.06
C GLY A 337 -21.97 24.21 -19.34
N GLY A 338 -21.59 25.30 -20.02
CA GLY A 338 -20.77 26.36 -19.48
C GLY A 338 -20.93 27.68 -20.22
N LEU A 339 -20.32 28.73 -19.67
CA LEU A 339 -20.26 30.07 -20.29
C LEU A 339 -19.00 30.28 -21.13
N GLY A 340 -18.10 29.28 -21.19
CA GLY A 340 -16.82 29.36 -21.87
C GLY A 340 -15.71 30.00 -21.04
N ILE A 341 -15.77 29.92 -19.71
CA ILE A 341 -14.72 30.44 -18.82
C ILE A 341 -14.22 29.39 -17.85
N ALA A 342 -12.92 29.47 -17.51
CA ALA A 342 -12.39 28.90 -16.29
C ALA A 342 -11.95 30.04 -15.37
N ILE A 343 -12.05 29.81 -14.06
CA ILE A 343 -11.76 30.82 -13.03
C ILE A 343 -10.67 30.35 -12.08
N ARG A 344 -9.98 31.30 -11.45
CA ARG A 344 -8.99 31.07 -10.40
C ARG A 344 -9.04 32.18 -9.36
N GLU A 345 -8.97 31.79 -8.10
CA GLU A 345 -8.78 32.72 -6.98
C GLU A 345 -7.31 33.12 -6.90
N THR A 346 -7.05 34.42 -6.81
CA THR A 346 -5.71 34.98 -6.62
C THR A 346 -5.35 35.04 -5.14
N GLU A 347 -4.06 35.12 -4.81
CA GLU A 347 -3.61 35.28 -3.41
C GLU A 347 -4.13 36.57 -2.76
N GLU A 348 -4.41 37.60 -3.57
CA GLU A 348 -4.94 38.88 -3.10
C GLU A 348 -6.46 38.87 -2.86
N GLY A 349 -7.16 37.78 -3.19
CA GLY A 349 -8.59 37.58 -2.95
C GLY A 349 -9.53 37.62 -4.17
N PRO A 350 -9.27 38.41 -5.23
CA PRO A 350 -10.12 38.39 -6.43
C PRO A 350 -10.20 37.02 -7.11
N VAL A 351 -11.37 36.69 -7.64
CA VAL A 351 -11.58 35.54 -8.53
C VAL A 351 -11.52 36.03 -9.97
N ILE A 352 -10.53 35.57 -10.73
CA ILE A 352 -10.29 36.03 -12.09
C ILE A 352 -10.54 34.92 -13.11
N VAL A 353 -10.85 35.32 -14.34
CA VAL A 353 -10.90 34.42 -15.49
C VAL A 353 -9.48 34.07 -15.94
N ASN A 354 -9.15 32.78 -15.99
CA ASN A 354 -7.84 32.29 -16.45
C ASN A 354 -7.91 31.49 -17.77
N PHE A 355 -9.10 31.37 -18.34
CA PHE A 355 -9.34 30.83 -19.68
C PHE A 355 -10.66 31.35 -20.24
N VAL A 356 -10.69 31.65 -21.54
CA VAL A 356 -11.89 32.00 -22.29
C VAL A 356 -11.94 31.18 -23.57
N THR A 357 -13.08 30.54 -23.84
CA THR A 357 -13.33 29.79 -25.07
C THR A 357 -13.74 30.76 -26.20
N GLU A 358 -13.12 30.64 -27.37
CA GLU A 358 -13.46 31.46 -28.55
C GLU A 358 -14.92 31.22 -29.00
N GLY A 359 -15.64 32.30 -29.30
CA GLY A 359 -17.06 32.28 -29.68
C GLY A 359 -18.02 31.92 -28.55
N SER A 360 -17.55 31.94 -27.29
CA SER A 360 -18.40 31.66 -26.13
C SER A 360 -19.25 32.87 -25.72
N PRO A 361 -20.35 32.65 -24.98
CA PRO A 361 -21.15 33.73 -24.41
C PRO A 361 -20.34 34.73 -23.59
N ALA A 362 -19.34 34.26 -22.83
CA ALA A 362 -18.47 35.14 -22.06
C ALA A 362 -17.58 36.02 -22.97
N GLU A 363 -16.98 35.44 -24.02
CA GLU A 363 -16.18 36.23 -24.98
C GLU A 363 -17.05 37.27 -25.70
N GLU A 364 -18.26 36.89 -26.13
CA GLU A 364 -19.21 37.80 -26.78
C GLU A 364 -19.63 38.97 -25.88
N ALA A 365 -19.66 38.75 -24.56
CA ALA A 365 -19.91 39.79 -23.54
C ALA A 365 -18.67 40.65 -23.22
N GLY A 366 -17.53 40.37 -23.84
CA GLY A 366 -16.27 41.11 -23.66
C GLY A 366 -15.47 40.71 -22.42
N ILE A 367 -15.69 39.50 -21.88
CA ILE A 367 -14.87 38.93 -20.81
C ILE A 367 -13.56 38.42 -21.40
N GLU A 368 -12.45 38.83 -20.80
CA GLU A 368 -11.10 38.51 -21.25
C GLU A 368 -10.30 37.81 -20.12
N LEU A 369 -9.10 37.33 -20.44
CA LEU A 369 -8.17 36.80 -19.43
C LEU A 369 -7.85 37.88 -18.38
N GLY A 370 -7.99 37.51 -17.10
CA GLY A 370 -7.76 38.41 -15.97
C GLY A 370 -9.00 39.20 -15.52
N THR A 371 -10.14 39.10 -16.23
CA THR A 371 -11.40 39.72 -15.79
C THR A 371 -11.82 39.18 -14.41
N GLU A 372 -12.12 40.08 -13.48
CA GLU A 372 -12.60 39.72 -12.13
C GLU A 372 -14.08 39.39 -12.15
N ILE A 373 -14.44 38.21 -11.63
CA ILE A 373 -15.82 37.75 -11.46
C ILE A 373 -16.27 38.06 -10.03
N VAL A 374 -17.44 38.67 -9.89
CA VAL A 374 -17.99 39.14 -8.62
C VAL A 374 -19.14 38.26 -8.12
N ALA A 375 -20.04 37.85 -9.01
CA ALA A 375 -21.22 37.05 -8.63
C ALA A 375 -21.75 36.19 -9.79
N ILE A 376 -22.44 35.10 -9.43
CA ILE A 376 -23.20 34.21 -10.31
C ILE A 376 -24.62 34.10 -9.75
N ASP A 377 -25.64 34.40 -10.56
CA ASP A 377 -27.07 34.42 -10.16
C ASP A 377 -27.33 35.24 -8.89
N GLY A 378 -26.67 36.39 -8.79
CA GLY A 378 -26.74 37.28 -7.62
C GLY A 378 -26.07 36.73 -6.36
N VAL A 379 -25.48 35.53 -6.39
CA VAL A 379 -24.70 34.94 -5.30
C VAL A 379 -23.24 35.40 -5.43
N PRO A 380 -22.64 35.97 -4.36
CA PRO A 380 -21.22 36.33 -4.38
C PRO A 380 -20.34 35.17 -4.82
N ILE A 381 -19.34 35.42 -5.67
CA ILE A 381 -18.56 34.36 -6.31
C ILE A 381 -17.92 33.40 -5.31
N ALA A 382 -17.48 33.90 -4.15
CA ALA A 382 -16.91 33.07 -3.09
C ALA A 382 -17.91 32.06 -2.53
N ASP A 383 -19.18 32.45 -2.40
CA ASP A 383 -20.27 31.60 -1.95
C ASP A 383 -20.72 30.65 -3.07
N ALA A 384 -20.77 31.13 -4.32
CA ALA A 384 -21.08 30.29 -5.48
C ALA A 384 -20.07 29.14 -5.64
N ILE A 385 -18.77 29.42 -5.47
CA ILE A 385 -17.73 28.39 -5.43
C ILE A 385 -17.95 27.45 -4.24
N SER A 386 -18.18 27.97 -3.03
CA SER A 386 -18.35 27.14 -1.83
C SER A 386 -19.56 26.19 -1.93
N ASN A 387 -20.60 26.59 -2.66
CA ASN A 387 -21.81 25.80 -2.90
C ASN A 387 -21.69 24.83 -4.08
N ALA A 388 -20.64 24.92 -4.89
CA ALA A 388 -20.46 24.05 -6.05
C ALA A 388 -20.23 22.60 -5.62
N VAL A 389 -20.96 21.68 -6.29
CA VAL A 389 -20.77 20.24 -6.13
C VAL A 389 -19.62 19.81 -7.04
N ALA A 390 -18.54 19.36 -6.41
CA ALA A 390 -17.38 18.86 -7.13
C ALA A 390 -17.41 17.33 -7.22
N HIS A 391 -17.57 16.80 -8.43
CA HIS A 391 -17.67 15.35 -8.69
C HIS A 391 -16.38 14.56 -8.43
N SER A 392 -15.29 15.25 -8.12
CA SER A 392 -14.01 14.67 -7.68
C SER A 392 -13.91 14.52 -6.16
N ALA A 393 -14.97 14.78 -5.40
CA ALA A 393 -15.05 14.51 -3.97
C ALA A 393 -14.93 13.00 -3.69
N PRO A 394 -14.58 12.60 -2.45
CA PRO A 394 -14.25 13.43 -1.28
C PRO A 394 -12.87 14.11 -1.33
N PHE A 395 -12.59 14.97 -0.34
CA PHE A 395 -11.35 15.76 -0.27
C PHE A 395 -10.75 15.74 1.15
N SER A 396 -9.43 15.55 1.24
CA SER A 396 -8.69 15.60 2.51
C SER A 396 -8.35 17.02 2.98
N THR A 397 -8.29 17.98 2.05
CA THR A 397 -7.85 19.36 2.35
C THR A 397 -8.79 20.40 1.75
N ASP A 398 -8.99 21.51 2.47
CA ASP A 398 -9.84 22.61 2.02
C ASP A 398 -9.30 23.28 0.76
N HIS A 399 -7.97 23.38 0.61
CA HIS A 399 -7.35 23.96 -0.57
C HIS A 399 -7.68 23.14 -1.83
N PHE A 400 -7.48 21.81 -1.80
CA PHE A 400 -7.81 20.95 -2.94
C PHE A 400 -9.31 20.99 -3.26
N LYS A 401 -10.16 20.92 -2.22
CA LYS A 401 -11.61 21.09 -2.36
C LYS A 401 -11.95 22.40 -3.06
N ARG A 402 -11.39 23.52 -2.62
CA ARG A 402 -11.64 24.86 -3.18
C ARG A 402 -11.25 24.94 -4.64
N LEU A 403 -10.09 24.38 -5.01
CA LEU A 403 -9.65 24.34 -6.40
C LEU A 403 -10.58 23.52 -7.29
N GLN A 404 -11.05 22.37 -6.82
CA GLN A 404 -12.04 21.57 -7.56
C GLN A 404 -13.38 22.29 -7.64
N GLN A 405 -13.86 22.91 -6.56
CA GLN A 405 -15.10 23.68 -6.56
C GLN A 405 -15.09 24.81 -7.60
N MET A 406 -13.98 25.54 -7.77
CA MET A 406 -13.84 26.56 -8.82
C MET A 406 -14.07 26.00 -10.23
N ARG A 407 -13.63 24.76 -10.48
CA ARG A 407 -13.84 24.07 -11.76
C ARG A 407 -15.31 23.75 -12.04
N TYR A 408 -16.10 23.46 -11.00
CA TYR A 408 -17.53 23.12 -11.14
C TYR A 408 -18.46 24.34 -10.97
N ALA A 409 -18.04 25.42 -10.30
CA ALA A 409 -18.87 26.60 -10.03
C ALA A 409 -19.35 27.34 -11.30
N VAL A 410 -18.68 27.12 -12.42
CA VAL A 410 -18.98 27.71 -13.73
C VAL A 410 -19.60 26.69 -14.69
N ARG A 411 -20.10 25.55 -14.17
CA ARG A 411 -20.82 24.52 -14.93
C ARG A 411 -22.30 24.58 -14.62
N PHE A 412 -23.13 24.44 -15.65
CA PHE A 412 -24.58 24.59 -15.57
C PHE A 412 -25.30 23.63 -16.51
N PRO A 413 -26.57 23.29 -16.26
CA PRO A 413 -27.37 22.53 -17.22
C PRO A 413 -27.51 23.27 -18.54
N ILE A 414 -27.36 22.56 -19.66
CA ILE A 414 -27.61 23.12 -21.00
C ILE A 414 -29.05 23.64 -21.14
N GLU A 415 -29.28 24.57 -22.08
CA GLU A 415 -30.58 25.20 -22.32
C GLU A 415 -31.11 26.04 -21.14
N THR A 416 -30.22 26.49 -20.26
CA THR A 416 -30.50 27.46 -19.19
C THR A 416 -29.85 28.82 -19.49
N GLU A 417 -30.16 29.82 -18.67
CA GLU A 417 -29.54 31.13 -18.68
C GLU A 417 -28.98 31.42 -17.28
N VAL A 418 -27.83 32.08 -17.22
CA VAL A 418 -27.11 32.40 -15.98
C VAL A 418 -26.79 33.89 -15.96
N GLU A 419 -27.03 34.55 -14.83
CA GLU A 419 -26.61 35.93 -14.62
C GLU A 419 -25.17 35.95 -14.10
N LEU A 420 -24.25 36.56 -14.86
CA LEU A 420 -22.86 36.73 -14.46
C LEU A 420 -22.59 38.20 -14.17
N THR A 421 -21.90 38.47 -13.06
CA THR A 421 -21.46 39.83 -12.69
C THR A 421 -19.94 39.88 -12.61
N TRP A 422 -19.32 40.86 -13.28
CA TRP A 422 -17.87 41.01 -13.38
C TRP A 422 -17.43 42.49 -13.37
N ILE A 423 -16.14 42.73 -13.16
CA ILE A 423 -15.53 44.05 -13.28
C ILE A 423 -15.03 44.24 -14.72
N ASP A 424 -15.53 45.24 -15.42
CA ASP A 424 -15.14 45.54 -16.79
C ASP A 424 -13.77 46.24 -16.91
N ALA A 425 -13.33 46.51 -18.14
CA ALA A 425 -12.04 47.13 -18.42
C ALA A 425 -11.87 48.57 -17.88
N VAL A 426 -12.95 49.25 -17.47
CA VAL A 426 -12.90 50.58 -16.84
C VAL A 426 -13.11 50.53 -15.32
N GLY A 427 -13.26 49.34 -14.74
CA GLY A 427 -13.38 49.12 -13.31
C GLY A 427 -14.81 49.21 -12.78
N GLU A 428 -15.83 49.14 -13.65
CA GLU A 428 -17.23 49.18 -13.25
C GLU A 428 -17.83 47.77 -13.19
N GLU A 429 -18.76 47.55 -12.28
CA GLU A 429 -19.48 46.28 -12.14
C GLU A 429 -20.55 46.17 -13.23
N VAL A 430 -20.48 45.12 -14.03
CA VAL A 430 -21.40 44.81 -15.13
C VAL A 430 -22.06 43.47 -14.84
N THR A 431 -23.38 43.42 -15.02
CA THR A 431 -24.19 42.21 -14.88
C THR A 431 -24.89 41.91 -16.20
N GLU A 432 -24.76 40.69 -16.70
CA GLU A 432 -25.44 40.24 -17.92
C GLU A 432 -25.95 38.80 -17.78
N THR A 433 -27.13 38.54 -18.36
CA THR A 433 -27.68 37.19 -18.48
C THR A 433 -27.17 36.52 -19.75
N MET A 434 -26.45 35.41 -19.59
CA MET A 434 -25.81 34.67 -20.66
C MET A 434 -26.49 33.32 -20.85
N LYS A 435 -26.56 32.85 -22.10
CA LYS A 435 -27.06 31.51 -22.41
C LYS A 435 -25.99 30.47 -22.12
N VAL A 436 -26.38 29.38 -21.46
CA VAL A 436 -25.49 28.23 -21.25
C VAL A 436 -25.42 27.41 -22.53
N ILE A 437 -24.20 27.19 -23.02
CA ILE A 437 -23.93 26.38 -24.22
C ILE A 437 -23.24 25.07 -23.85
N SER A 438 -23.30 24.08 -24.74
CA SER A 438 -22.49 22.88 -24.62
C SER A 438 -21.01 23.24 -24.79
N GLU A 439 -20.24 23.23 -23.71
CA GLU A 439 -18.87 23.77 -23.68
C GLU A 439 -17.99 23.00 -22.68
N TYR A 440 -16.96 22.32 -23.21
CA TYR A 440 -16.07 21.44 -22.45
C TYR A 440 -14.62 21.93 -22.41
N ASP A 441 -14.23 22.91 -23.22
CA ASP A 441 -12.84 23.32 -23.37
C ASP A 441 -12.33 23.96 -22.07
N SER A 442 -13.13 24.83 -21.45
CA SER A 442 -12.78 25.46 -20.17
C SER A 442 -12.79 24.47 -18.99
N PHE A 443 -13.66 23.46 -19.03
CA PHE A 443 -13.66 22.37 -18.05
C PHE A 443 -12.44 21.44 -18.20
N SER A 444 -12.00 21.22 -19.44
CA SER A 444 -10.80 20.44 -19.76
C SER A 444 -9.54 21.22 -19.39
N PHE A 445 -9.52 22.53 -19.64
CA PHE A 445 -8.43 23.43 -19.26
C PHE A 445 -8.20 23.46 -17.74
N SER A 446 -9.27 23.45 -16.95
CA SER A 446 -9.19 23.51 -15.48
C SER A 446 -8.85 22.18 -14.81
N SER A 447 -8.74 21.08 -15.56
CA SER A 447 -8.30 19.79 -15.03
C SER A 447 -6.85 19.84 -14.56
N PHE A 448 -6.54 19.22 -13.41
CA PHE A 448 -5.15 19.09 -12.98
C PHE A 448 -4.35 18.10 -13.84
N ALA A 449 -5.04 17.15 -14.48
CA ALA A 449 -4.47 16.25 -15.48
C ALA A 449 -4.40 16.90 -16.88
N ARG A 450 -4.57 18.22 -17.01
CA ARG A 450 -4.52 18.89 -18.32
C ARG A 450 -3.21 18.59 -19.05
N GLY A 451 -3.32 18.16 -20.30
CA GLY A 451 -2.16 17.91 -21.15
C GLY A 451 -1.63 16.48 -21.06
N THR A 452 -2.16 15.65 -20.15
CA THR A 452 -1.96 14.21 -20.24
C THR A 452 -2.81 13.64 -21.37
N THR A 453 -2.31 12.59 -22.01
CA THR A 453 -2.89 11.97 -23.20
C THR A 453 -3.18 10.49 -23.01
N GLY A 454 -2.65 9.89 -21.95
CA GLY A 454 -2.64 8.44 -21.72
C GLY A 454 -1.54 7.71 -22.51
N PHE A 455 -0.65 8.45 -23.17
CA PHE A 455 0.52 7.91 -23.89
C PHE A 455 1.83 8.26 -23.20
N GLU A 456 1.77 8.93 -22.05
CA GLU A 456 2.92 9.19 -21.21
C GLU A 456 3.55 7.86 -20.76
N ILE A 457 4.88 7.82 -20.71
CA ILE A 457 5.62 6.73 -20.07
C ILE A 457 5.79 7.05 -18.58
N PRO A 458 5.96 6.05 -17.70
CA PRO A 458 5.99 6.30 -16.26
C PRO A 458 7.06 7.30 -15.83
N VAL A 459 8.22 7.26 -16.50
CA VAL A 459 9.34 8.18 -16.28
C VAL A 459 9.83 8.69 -17.63
N ALA A 460 9.64 9.99 -17.88
CA ALA A 460 10.16 10.66 -19.06
C ALA A 460 11.22 11.67 -18.66
N TYR A 461 12.42 11.61 -19.24
CA TYR A 461 13.51 12.52 -18.90
C TYR A 461 14.21 13.08 -20.14
N GLU A 462 14.73 14.29 -19.99
CA GLU A 462 15.52 14.99 -20.98
C GLU A 462 16.60 15.86 -20.31
N LEU A 463 17.59 16.29 -21.09
CA LEU A 463 18.49 17.35 -20.69
C LEU A 463 17.87 18.67 -21.14
N LEU A 464 17.76 19.64 -20.23
CA LEU A 464 17.22 20.94 -20.58
C LEU A 464 18.12 21.67 -21.58
N GLU A 465 17.51 22.44 -22.46
CA GLU A 465 18.26 23.23 -23.44
C GLU A 465 19.19 24.22 -22.75
N ALA A 466 20.41 24.33 -23.28
CA ALA A 466 21.36 25.37 -22.94
C ALA A 466 20.68 26.74 -22.96
N ASP A 467 20.88 27.55 -21.92
CA ASP A 467 20.41 28.93 -21.92
C ASP A 467 21.14 29.77 -22.99
N GLU A 468 20.79 31.05 -23.12
CA GLU A 468 21.41 31.93 -24.12
C GLU A 468 22.94 32.10 -23.96
N TYR A 469 23.50 31.69 -22.82
CA TYR A 469 24.94 31.74 -22.51
C TYR A 469 25.64 30.39 -22.70
N GLY A 470 24.88 29.32 -22.96
CA GLY A 470 25.43 27.97 -23.11
C GLY A 470 25.68 27.25 -21.78
N GLU A 471 25.08 27.72 -20.68
CA GLU A 471 25.45 27.34 -19.30
C GLU A 471 24.44 26.40 -18.61
N ASN A 472 23.39 25.92 -19.31
CA ASN A 472 22.43 24.99 -18.70
C ASN A 472 22.85 23.53 -18.89
N ASP A 473 23.07 22.84 -17.77
CA ASP A 473 23.35 21.41 -17.68
C ASP A 473 22.45 20.72 -16.64
N TYR A 474 21.20 21.16 -16.52
CA TYR A 474 20.20 20.53 -15.67
C TYR A 474 19.41 19.45 -16.43
N GLY A 475 19.23 18.29 -15.79
CA GLY A 475 18.26 17.29 -16.21
C GLY A 475 16.84 17.70 -15.82
N TYR A 476 15.87 17.25 -16.59
CA TYR A 476 14.46 17.29 -16.24
C TYR A 476 13.89 15.88 -16.33
N VAL A 477 13.11 15.48 -15.33
CA VAL A 477 12.38 14.22 -15.32
C VAL A 477 10.96 14.47 -14.86
N LYS A 478 9.99 13.91 -15.60
CA LYS A 478 8.61 13.80 -15.17
C LYS A 478 8.35 12.38 -14.71
N ILE A 479 7.85 12.24 -13.48
CA ILE A 479 7.31 10.97 -12.97
C ILE A 479 5.79 11.07 -13.11
N ASP A 480 5.22 10.31 -14.05
CA ASP A 480 3.79 10.41 -14.37
C ASP A 480 2.91 9.65 -13.35
N SER A 481 3.40 8.51 -12.85
CA SER A 481 2.66 7.66 -11.91
C SER A 481 3.58 6.67 -11.17
N PHE A 482 3.21 6.30 -9.94
CA PHE A 482 3.81 5.17 -9.19
C PHE A 482 2.96 3.89 -9.27
N SER A 483 1.97 3.84 -10.17
CA SER A 483 1.04 2.71 -10.36
C SER A 483 1.04 2.13 -11.78
N ASP A 484 1.91 2.64 -12.65
CA ASP A 484 2.20 2.04 -13.95
C ASP A 484 3.16 0.86 -13.78
N ASN A 485 3.73 0.34 -14.86
CA ASN A 485 4.66 -0.77 -14.87
C ASN A 485 5.91 -0.52 -14.00
N SER A 486 6.00 -1.22 -12.86
CA SER A 486 7.03 -1.03 -11.84
C SER A 486 8.44 -1.25 -12.41
N VAL A 487 8.65 -2.34 -13.15
CA VAL A 487 9.94 -2.65 -13.79
C VAL A 487 10.35 -1.61 -14.82
N LEU A 488 9.45 -1.17 -15.71
CA LEU A 488 9.74 -0.13 -16.69
C LEU A 488 10.09 1.19 -16.00
N THR A 489 9.37 1.53 -14.93
CA THR A 489 9.62 2.72 -14.11
C THR A 489 11.04 2.70 -13.55
N VAL A 490 11.43 1.61 -12.87
CA VAL A 490 12.78 1.44 -12.31
C VAL A 490 13.84 1.46 -13.42
N GLN A 491 13.64 0.76 -14.52
CA GLN A 491 14.62 0.73 -15.62
C GLN A 491 14.86 2.10 -16.26
N LEU A 492 13.80 2.89 -16.45
CA LEU A 492 13.91 4.26 -16.96
C LEU A 492 14.60 5.17 -15.94
N TRP A 493 14.27 5.02 -14.66
CA TRP A 493 14.88 5.76 -13.56
C TRP A 493 16.38 5.47 -13.43
N GLU A 494 16.78 4.21 -13.34
CA GLU A 494 18.19 3.82 -13.26
C GLU A 494 18.97 4.24 -14.49
N ARG A 495 18.38 4.09 -15.69
CA ARG A 495 19.01 4.54 -16.93
C ARG A 495 19.25 6.06 -16.91
N MET A 496 18.28 6.84 -16.42
CA MET A 496 18.44 8.28 -16.24
C MET A 496 19.59 8.57 -15.28
N ILE A 497 19.58 8.00 -14.07
CA ILE A 497 20.62 8.24 -13.05
C ILE A 497 22.02 7.90 -13.59
N ARG A 498 22.19 6.74 -14.24
CA ARG A 498 23.46 6.36 -14.90
C ARG A 498 23.88 7.38 -15.96
N THR A 499 22.93 7.98 -16.66
CA THR A 499 23.18 9.00 -17.67
C THR A 499 23.62 10.32 -17.04
N LEU A 500 22.93 10.78 -15.98
CA LEU A 500 23.28 11.97 -15.21
C LEU A 500 24.72 11.84 -14.65
N ASN A 501 25.01 10.72 -13.98
CA ASN A 501 26.33 10.41 -13.42
C ASN A 501 27.42 10.37 -14.49
N ARG A 502 27.16 9.72 -15.64
CA ARG A 502 28.14 9.60 -16.74
C ARG A 502 28.55 10.95 -17.32
N TYR A 503 27.60 11.88 -17.43
CA TYR A 503 27.84 13.19 -18.02
C TYR A 503 28.12 14.28 -16.99
N ALA A 504 28.13 13.93 -15.70
CA ALA A 504 28.30 14.87 -14.59
C ALA A 504 27.34 16.07 -14.70
N VAL A 505 26.07 15.78 -14.98
CA VAL A 505 24.98 16.76 -14.99
C VAL A 505 24.89 17.41 -13.60
N SER A 506 24.80 18.73 -13.52
CA SER A 506 24.93 19.45 -12.24
C SER A 506 23.71 19.32 -11.34
N GLY A 507 22.52 19.16 -11.91
CA GLY A 507 21.30 19.00 -11.13
C GLY A 507 20.13 18.40 -11.91
N LEU A 508 19.05 18.10 -11.21
CA LEU A 508 17.85 17.44 -11.72
C LEU A 508 16.59 18.15 -11.22
N ILE A 509 15.69 18.47 -12.13
CA ILE A 509 14.33 18.90 -11.83
C ILE A 509 13.40 17.70 -11.97
N ILE A 510 12.70 17.34 -10.89
CA ILE A 510 11.73 16.26 -10.83
C ILE A 510 10.33 16.88 -10.83
N ASP A 511 9.54 16.62 -11.87
CA ASP A 511 8.18 17.12 -12.02
C ASP A 511 7.16 16.02 -11.72
N MET A 512 6.38 16.24 -10.67
CA MET A 512 5.30 15.36 -10.22
C MET A 512 3.97 16.10 -10.11
N ARG A 513 3.82 17.24 -10.79
CA ARG A 513 2.58 18.06 -10.71
C ARG A 513 1.32 17.31 -11.12
N GLN A 514 1.47 16.25 -11.93
CA GLN A 514 0.39 15.42 -12.47
C GLN A 514 0.45 13.96 -12.00
N ASN A 515 1.21 13.68 -10.94
CA ASN A 515 1.37 12.33 -10.41
C ASN A 515 0.33 12.03 -9.31
N GLY A 516 -0.65 11.18 -9.61
CA GLY A 516 -1.73 10.83 -8.67
C GLY A 516 -1.35 9.80 -7.59
N GLY A 517 -0.10 9.36 -7.52
CA GLY A 517 0.38 8.37 -6.56
C GLY A 517 0.50 6.95 -7.13
N GLY A 518 0.33 5.94 -6.26
CA GLY A 518 0.55 4.53 -6.56
C GLY A 518 1.24 3.82 -5.41
N SER A 519 2.26 3.01 -5.71
CA SER A 519 3.05 2.32 -4.69
C SER A 519 3.90 3.31 -3.86
N GLY A 520 3.57 3.45 -2.57
CA GLY A 520 4.37 4.21 -1.61
C GLY A 520 5.78 3.65 -1.48
N PHE A 521 5.91 2.32 -1.42
CA PHE A 521 7.20 1.66 -1.38
C PHE A 521 8.08 2.02 -2.59
N LEU A 522 7.52 2.01 -3.81
CA LEU A 522 8.28 2.39 -5.01
C LEU A 522 8.71 3.86 -4.96
N ALA A 523 7.86 4.76 -4.48
CA ALA A 523 8.20 6.16 -4.27
C ALA A 523 9.40 6.31 -3.32
N ASP A 524 9.34 5.65 -2.16
CA ASP A 524 10.40 5.67 -1.15
C ASP A 524 11.72 5.13 -1.73
N GLN A 525 11.68 3.96 -2.36
CA GLN A 525 12.90 3.35 -2.93
C GLN A 525 13.45 4.12 -4.12
N MET A 526 12.62 4.84 -4.89
CA MET A 526 13.10 5.75 -5.94
C MET A 526 13.77 7.00 -5.37
N ALA A 527 13.32 7.50 -4.21
CA ALA A 527 13.98 8.61 -3.50
C ALA A 527 15.35 8.19 -2.95
N ALA A 528 15.52 6.93 -2.53
CA ALA A 528 16.77 6.38 -1.99
C ALA A 528 18.00 6.56 -2.92
N TYR A 529 17.80 6.75 -4.23
CA TYR A 529 18.85 7.03 -5.22
C TYR A 529 19.60 8.35 -4.98
N PHE A 530 19.07 9.22 -4.13
CA PHE A 530 19.65 10.51 -3.79
C PHE A 530 20.34 10.53 -2.42
N PHE A 531 20.44 9.39 -1.75
CA PHE A 531 21.00 9.25 -0.40
C PHE A 531 22.15 8.24 -0.35
N HIS A 532 23.00 8.38 0.68
CA HIS A 532 24.14 7.48 0.92
C HIS A 532 24.02 6.65 2.19
N GLU A 533 23.03 6.96 3.03
CA GLU A 533 22.75 6.29 4.29
C GLU A 533 21.26 5.90 4.31
N PRO A 534 20.89 4.74 4.86
CA PRO A 534 19.50 4.39 5.07
C PRO A 534 18.81 5.41 5.99
N HIS A 535 17.55 5.72 5.72
CA HIS A 535 16.72 6.56 6.57
C HIS A 535 15.41 5.85 6.88
N VAL A 536 14.90 6.07 8.10
CA VAL A 536 13.53 5.70 8.49
C VAL A 536 12.59 6.78 7.96
N LEU A 537 11.50 6.36 7.32
CA LEU A 537 10.60 7.22 6.55
C LEU A 537 9.28 7.43 7.28
N GLY A 538 8.81 6.38 7.95
CA GLY A 538 7.54 6.39 8.65
C GLY A 538 7.21 5.04 9.24
N ASN A 539 5.98 4.93 9.72
CA ASN A 539 5.42 3.70 10.22
C ASN A 539 3.90 3.72 9.99
N ALA A 540 3.34 2.58 9.60
CA ALA A 540 1.92 2.42 9.36
C ALA A 540 1.20 1.94 10.63
N GLY A 541 -0.09 2.29 10.73
CA GLY A 541 -0.94 1.85 11.82
C GLY A 541 -2.16 1.10 11.31
N TYR A 542 -2.50 -0.02 11.94
CA TYR A 542 -3.64 -0.87 11.58
C TYR A 542 -4.60 -0.97 12.76
N TYR A 543 -5.89 -1.08 12.47
CA TYR A 543 -6.86 -1.33 13.52
C TYR A 543 -6.75 -2.78 13.98
N ASP A 544 -6.63 -2.98 15.29
CA ASP A 544 -6.54 -4.29 15.92
C ASP A 544 -7.82 -4.59 16.70
N GLU A 545 -8.45 -5.73 16.39
CA GLU A 545 -9.72 -6.11 16.99
C GLU A 545 -9.60 -6.42 18.49
N ASP A 546 -8.52 -7.08 18.89
CA ASP A 546 -8.33 -7.59 20.25
C ASP A 546 -8.03 -6.46 21.25
N ARG A 547 -7.26 -5.46 20.83
CA ARG A 547 -6.98 -4.24 21.59
C ARG A 547 -8.09 -3.19 21.46
N GLY A 548 -8.93 -3.33 20.44
CA GLY A 548 -10.01 -2.40 20.15
C GLY A 548 -9.51 -1.01 19.73
N GLY A 549 -8.36 -0.93 19.06
CA GLY A 549 -7.72 0.33 18.69
C GLY A 549 -6.57 0.17 17.69
N PHE A 550 -6.01 1.29 17.23
CA PHE A 550 -4.90 1.27 16.27
C PHE A 550 -3.58 0.90 16.93
N TYR A 551 -2.81 0.06 16.24
CA TYR A 551 -1.45 -0.30 16.60
C TYR A 551 -0.46 0.08 15.51
N PHE A 552 0.73 0.47 15.95
CA PHE A 552 1.88 0.78 15.11
C PHE A 552 3.00 -0.17 15.52
N ASN A 553 3.36 -1.09 14.63
CA ASN A 553 4.40 -2.06 14.91
C ASN A 553 5.76 -1.35 14.95
N PRO A 554 6.47 -1.28 16.10
CA PRO A 554 7.75 -0.58 16.19
C PRO A 554 8.84 -1.17 15.29
N ASP A 555 8.71 -2.45 14.90
CA ASP A 555 9.66 -3.12 14.00
C ASP A 555 9.26 -3.00 12.52
N GLY A 556 8.03 -2.52 12.24
CA GLY A 556 7.49 -2.26 10.90
C GLY A 556 7.83 -0.89 10.31
N GLU A 557 8.93 -0.26 10.74
CA GLU A 557 9.37 1.04 10.22
C GLU A 557 9.82 0.96 8.76
N ASP A 558 9.16 1.75 7.90
CA ASP A 558 9.54 1.95 6.50
C ASP A 558 10.92 2.60 6.42
N ARG A 559 11.74 2.13 5.48
CA ARG A 559 13.13 2.58 5.34
C ARG A 559 13.64 2.51 3.91
N TYR A 560 14.73 3.24 3.66
CA TYR A 560 15.51 3.09 2.44
C TYR A 560 16.34 1.81 2.41
N TYR A 561 16.17 1.07 1.32
CA TYR A 561 17.09 0.05 0.85
C TYR A 561 17.91 0.65 -0.29
N LEU A 562 19.15 1.01 0.02
CA LEU A 562 19.95 1.84 -0.87
C LEU A 562 20.33 1.11 -2.17
N PRO A 563 20.23 1.76 -3.34
CA PRO A 563 20.77 1.19 -4.57
C PRO A 563 22.31 1.09 -4.50
N ALA A 564 22.87 0.36 -5.48
CA ALA A 564 24.32 0.30 -5.68
C ALA A 564 24.95 1.70 -5.74
N GLU A 565 26.20 1.85 -5.27
CA GLU A 565 26.86 3.17 -5.17
C GLU A 565 26.94 3.91 -6.51
N ASP A 566 27.07 3.21 -7.64
CA ASP A 566 27.13 3.81 -8.98
C ASP A 566 25.77 4.31 -9.50
N LEU A 567 24.69 3.95 -8.80
CA LEU A 567 23.33 4.41 -9.01
C LEU A 567 22.92 5.53 -8.03
N ARG A 568 23.85 6.10 -7.26
CA ARG A 568 23.54 7.24 -6.39
C ARG A 568 23.87 8.56 -7.09
N TYR A 569 23.00 9.55 -6.98
CA TYR A 569 23.16 10.86 -7.64
C TYR A 569 23.35 11.98 -6.63
N ASP A 570 24.48 12.68 -6.76
CA ASP A 570 24.92 13.75 -5.83
C ASP A 570 24.55 15.17 -6.28
N GLY A 571 24.06 15.35 -7.52
CA GLY A 571 23.73 16.67 -8.05
C GLY A 571 22.59 17.34 -7.29
N GLU A 572 22.43 18.66 -7.50
CA GLU A 572 21.34 19.43 -6.90
C GLU A 572 19.99 18.94 -7.40
N VAL A 573 18.98 18.88 -6.53
CA VAL A 573 17.64 18.40 -6.90
C VAL A 573 16.58 19.44 -6.54
N ALA A 574 15.66 19.67 -7.46
CA ALA A 574 14.42 20.39 -7.21
C ALA A 574 13.23 19.47 -7.53
N VAL A 575 12.24 19.41 -6.64
CA VAL A 575 11.02 18.62 -6.83
C VAL A 575 9.86 19.60 -7.00
N ILE A 576 9.14 19.51 -8.12
CA ILE A 576 7.97 20.32 -8.42
C ILE A 576 6.72 19.48 -8.20
N VAL A 577 5.87 19.92 -7.28
CA VAL A 577 4.57 19.31 -6.98
C VAL A 577 3.45 20.26 -7.34
N GLY A 578 2.27 19.70 -7.58
CA GLY A 578 1.06 20.48 -7.86
C GLY A 578 -0.14 19.85 -7.18
N PRO A 579 -1.33 20.43 -7.33
CA PRO A 579 -2.53 19.95 -6.63
C PRO A 579 -2.87 18.49 -6.88
N PHE A 580 -2.42 17.87 -7.96
CA PHE A 580 -2.66 16.45 -8.26
C PHE A 580 -1.59 15.50 -7.71
N CYS A 581 -0.57 16.02 -7.02
CA CYS A 581 0.39 15.21 -6.27
C CYS A 581 -0.30 14.62 -5.03
N LEU A 582 -0.59 13.33 -5.07
CA LEU A 582 -1.36 12.62 -4.03
C LEU A 582 -0.65 11.32 -3.63
N SER A 583 -0.84 10.86 -2.40
CA SER A 583 -0.42 9.53 -1.93
C SER A 583 1.09 9.32 -2.11
N ALA A 584 1.54 8.30 -2.86
CA ALA A 584 2.96 8.04 -3.11
C ALA A 584 3.75 9.24 -3.68
N CYS A 585 3.09 10.17 -4.37
CA CYS A 585 3.73 11.44 -4.77
C CYS A 585 4.10 12.31 -3.55
N GLU A 586 3.24 12.35 -2.54
CA GLU A 586 3.49 13.05 -1.28
C GLU A 586 4.59 12.34 -0.47
N PHE A 587 4.68 11.00 -0.56
CA PHE A 587 5.73 10.21 0.10
C PHE A 587 7.10 10.55 -0.50
N PHE A 588 7.26 10.43 -1.82
CA PHE A 588 8.49 10.84 -2.52
C PHE A 588 8.85 12.29 -2.21
N SER A 589 7.86 13.19 -2.16
CA SER A 589 8.11 14.61 -1.88
C SER A 589 8.58 14.85 -0.45
N TYR A 590 7.99 14.18 0.54
CA TYR A 590 8.39 14.21 1.94
C TYR A 590 9.81 13.66 2.11
N ASP A 591 10.08 12.51 1.51
CA ASP A 591 11.37 11.85 1.49
C ASP A 591 12.50 12.77 1.00
N MET A 592 12.24 13.51 -0.06
CA MET A 592 13.20 14.46 -0.60
C MET A 592 13.41 15.71 0.28
N THR A 593 12.61 15.89 1.35
CA THR A 593 12.88 16.91 2.39
C THR A 593 13.85 16.42 3.46
N ILE A 594 14.07 15.11 3.58
CA ILE A 594 15.01 14.54 4.55
C ILE A 594 16.41 15.11 4.28
N ASN A 595 17.04 15.64 5.33
CA ASN A 595 18.34 16.31 5.26
C ASN A 595 18.41 17.45 4.23
N ASP A 596 17.28 18.11 3.94
CA ASP A 596 17.16 19.15 2.91
C ASP A 596 17.64 18.66 1.53
N ARG A 597 17.39 17.38 1.17
CA ARG A 597 17.94 16.78 -0.04
C ARG A 597 17.52 17.49 -1.33
N ALA A 598 16.30 18.00 -1.40
CA ALA A 598 15.81 18.77 -2.53
C ALA A 598 15.10 20.06 -2.13
N HIS A 599 15.10 21.02 -3.05
CA HIS A 599 14.21 22.17 -2.98
C HIS A 599 12.81 21.79 -3.48
N ILE A 600 11.81 21.83 -2.60
CA ILE A 600 10.41 21.59 -2.98
C ILE A 600 9.78 22.88 -3.52
N VAL A 601 9.21 22.80 -4.72
CA VAL A 601 8.51 23.89 -5.41
C VAL A 601 7.05 23.49 -5.58
N VAL A 602 6.12 24.31 -5.08
CA VAL A 602 4.67 24.02 -5.11
C VAL A 602 3.99 24.93 -6.13
N GLN A 603 3.09 24.35 -6.93
CA GLN A 603 2.25 25.06 -7.91
C GLN A 603 0.97 25.64 -7.31
#